data_AF-X1L513-F1
#
_entry.id   AF-X1L513-F1
#
_cell.length_a   1.000
_cell.length_b   1.000
_cell.length_c   1.000
_cell.angle_alpha   90.00
_cell.angle_beta   90.00
_cell.angle_gamma   90.00
#
_symmetry.space_group_name_H-M   'P 1'
#
loop_
_entity.id
_entity.type
_entity.pdbx_description
1 polymer ?
#
loop_
_entity_poly.entity_id
_entity_poly.type
_entity_poly.pdbx_seq_one_letter_code
_entity_poly.pdbx_strand_id
1 'polypeptide(L)'
;MDISGRGYTVLELPFSDNDMAGFPTDLIRHFLESFAIEARLNLHAKILYGVNDHHKAEALFKALGRALDTATRIDERISGELPSTKELLEG
;
A
#
# COMPACT_ATOMS: atom_id res chain seq x y z
N MET A 1 -5.96 -2.79 -0.69
CA MET A 1 -5.06 -2.81 -1.85
C MET A 1 -5.81 -3.48 -2.98
N ASP A 2 -5.64 -2.97 -4.20
CA ASP A 2 -6.29 -3.50 -5.40
C ASP A 2 -5.32 -3.41 -6.59
N ILE A 3 -4.97 -4.55 -7.20
CA ILE A 3 -4.04 -4.68 -8.33
C ILE A 3 -4.85 -4.44 -9.62
N SER A 4 -5.24 -3.19 -9.81
CA SER A 4 -6.28 -2.83 -10.76
C SER A 4 -5.80 -2.33 -12.13
N GLY A 5 -4.48 -2.25 -12.33
CA GLY A 5 -3.87 -1.56 -13.48
C GLY A 5 -4.02 -0.02 -13.44
N ARG A 6 -4.29 0.57 -12.27
CA ARG A 6 -4.43 2.02 -12.09
C ARG A 6 -3.72 2.45 -10.82
N GLY A 7 -2.81 3.42 -10.95
CA GLY A 7 -2.10 4.02 -9.82
C GLY A 7 -2.96 5.03 -9.09
N TYR A 8 -3.22 4.80 -7.80
CA TYR A 8 -3.93 5.75 -6.95
C TYR A 8 -3.67 5.46 -5.47
N THR A 9 -3.71 6.51 -4.64
CA THR A 9 -3.51 6.36 -3.19
C THR A 9 -4.51 7.18 -2.36
N VAL A 10 -4.81 6.65 -1.17
CA VAL A 10 -5.42 7.41 -0.08
C VAL A 10 -4.64 7.11 1.20
N LEU A 11 -3.97 8.12 1.74
CA LEU A 11 -3.00 7.97 2.81
C LEU A 11 -3.32 8.88 4.00
N GLU A 12 -3.67 8.27 5.12
CA GLU A 12 -3.87 8.92 6.43
C GLU A 12 -2.74 8.52 7.38
N LEU A 13 -1.64 9.28 7.34
CA LEU A 13 -0.38 8.94 8.01
C LEU A 13 0.03 10.07 8.97
N PRO A 14 -0.59 10.17 10.17
CA PRO A 14 -0.24 11.17 11.18
C PRO A 14 1.12 10.88 11.82
N PHE A 15 2.18 11.26 11.12
CA PHE A 15 3.54 11.36 11.66
C PHE A 15 3.74 12.71 12.36
N SER A 16 4.64 12.72 13.33
CA SER A 16 4.98 13.88 14.17
C SER A 16 6.47 14.23 14.11
N ASP A 17 7.21 13.61 13.18
CA ASP A 17 8.67 13.69 13.02
C ASP A 17 9.46 13.39 14.31
N ASN A 18 8.95 12.48 15.14
CA ASN A 18 9.66 11.99 16.32
C ASN A 18 10.42 10.69 16.01
N ASP A 19 11.51 10.42 16.72
CA ASP A 19 12.13 9.09 16.84
C ASP A 19 12.29 8.28 15.54
N MET A 20 12.75 8.93 14.46
CA MET A 20 13.05 8.30 13.16
C MET A 20 14.54 8.35 12.81
N ALA A 21 15.40 8.62 13.80
CA ALA A 21 16.86 8.72 13.64
C ALA A 21 17.31 9.64 12.49
N GLY A 22 16.59 10.73 12.25
CA GLY A 22 16.87 11.69 11.17
C GLY A 22 16.27 11.32 9.81
N PHE A 23 15.52 10.22 9.70
CA PHE A 23 14.78 9.88 8.49
C PHE A 23 13.53 10.78 8.35
N PRO A 24 13.37 11.53 7.23
CA PRO A 24 12.19 12.38 7.02
C PRO A 24 10.92 11.55 6.80
N THR A 25 9.89 11.75 7.64
CA THR A 25 8.67 10.92 7.57
C THR A 25 7.87 11.11 6.28
N ASP A 26 8.04 12.25 5.61
CA ASP A 26 7.43 12.53 4.30
C ASP A 26 7.90 11.55 3.20
N LEU A 27 9.12 10.99 3.31
CA LEU A 27 9.58 9.97 2.37
C LEU A 27 8.75 8.68 2.44
N ILE A 28 8.09 8.39 3.56
CA ILE A 28 7.17 7.24 3.65
C ILE A 28 5.94 7.49 2.79
N ARG A 29 5.37 8.69 2.85
CA ARG A 29 4.25 9.09 2.00
C ARG A 29 4.64 9.02 0.54
N HIS A 30 5.74 9.69 0.18
CA HIS A 30 6.24 9.72 -1.18
C HIS A 30 6.52 8.30 -1.70
N PHE A 31 7.13 7.43 -0.89
CA PHE A 31 7.34 6.03 -1.24
C PHE A 31 6.02 5.32 -1.58
N LEU A 32 4.99 5.43 -0.75
CA LEU A 32 3.71 4.73 -0.97
C LEU A 32 2.97 5.27 -2.19
N GLU A 33 3.03 6.58 -2.44
CA GLU A 33 2.49 7.23 -3.63
C GLU A 33 3.21 6.75 -4.90
N SER A 34 4.54 6.83 -4.93
CA SER A 34 5.34 6.34 -6.07
C SER A 34 5.14 4.84 -6.29
N PHE A 35 5.15 4.04 -5.23
CA PHE A 35 4.95 2.59 -5.30
C PHE A 35 3.61 2.24 -5.94
N ALA A 36 2.51 2.89 -5.51
CA ALA A 36 1.19 2.62 -6.06
C ALA A 36 1.06 3.06 -7.52
N ILE A 37 1.64 4.21 -7.88
CA ILE A 37 1.64 4.73 -9.25
C ILE A 37 2.41 3.80 -10.18
N GLU A 38 3.66 3.48 -9.85
CA GLU A 38 4.54 2.67 -10.70
C GLU A 38 4.08 1.21 -10.78
N ALA A 39 3.58 0.64 -9.69
CA ALA A 39 3.00 -0.71 -9.69
C ALA A 39 1.56 -0.75 -10.24
N ARG A 40 1.01 0.39 -10.67
CA ARG A 40 -0.36 0.54 -11.21
C ARG A 40 -1.42 -0.11 -10.33
N LEU A 41 -1.35 0.16 -9.03
CA LEU A 41 -2.30 -0.36 -8.05
C LEU A 41 -2.96 0.75 -7.24
N ASN A 42 -4.14 0.44 -6.69
CA ASN A 42 -4.83 1.28 -5.73
C ASN A 42 -4.38 0.91 -4.32
N LEU A 43 -3.86 1.88 -3.57
CA LEU A 43 -3.38 1.70 -2.20
C LEU A 43 -4.09 2.65 -1.23
N HIS A 44 -4.85 2.06 -0.30
CA HIS A 44 -5.32 2.76 0.90
C HIS A 44 -4.45 2.35 2.08
N ALA A 45 -3.94 3.35 2.81
CA ALA A 45 -3.15 3.11 4.01
C ALA A 45 -3.52 4.13 5.08
N LYS A 46 -3.76 3.66 6.30
CA LYS A 46 -4.15 4.49 7.44
C LYS A 46 -3.48 3.99 8.71
N ILE A 47 -2.79 4.88 9.40
CA ILE A 47 -2.37 4.64 10.79
C ILE A 47 -3.53 5.06 11.69
N LEU A 48 -4.14 4.09 12.38
CA LEU A 48 -5.30 4.35 13.23
C LEU A 48 -4.94 5.17 14.49
N TYR A 49 -3.78 4.87 15.08
CA TYR A 49 -3.24 5.53 16.27
C TYR A 49 -1.76 5.15 16.45
N GLY A 50 -1.06 5.88 17.33
CA GLY A 50 0.31 5.59 17.72
C GLY A 50 1.02 6.85 18.22
N VAL A 51 2.08 6.67 19.01
CA VAL A 51 2.90 7.79 19.51
C VAL A 51 4.25 7.85 18.81
N ASN A 52 4.92 6.72 18.72
CA ASN A 52 6.26 6.58 18.14
C ASN A 52 6.21 6.41 16.62
N ASP A 53 6.88 7.28 15.86
CA ASP A 53 6.80 7.28 14.40
C ASP A 53 7.55 6.11 13.76
N HIS A 54 8.63 5.60 14.37
CA HIS A 54 9.30 4.36 13.93
C HIS A 54 8.35 3.16 13.98
N HIS A 55 7.65 2.97 15.09
CA HIS A 55 6.66 1.88 15.20
C HIS A 55 5.48 2.07 14.25
N LYS A 56 5.00 3.31 14.04
CA LYS A 56 3.95 3.59 13.06
C LYS A 56 4.39 3.22 11.65
N ALA A 57 5.61 3.62 11.26
CA ALA A 57 6.18 3.29 9.96
C ALA A 57 6.33 1.77 9.81
N GLU A 58 6.91 1.08 10.79
CA GLU A 58 7.07 -0.36 10.76
C GLU A 58 5.72 -1.09 10.64
N ALA A 59 4.72 -0.68 11.42
CA ALA A 59 3.37 -1.23 11.35
C ALA A 59 2.73 -1.03 9.97
N LEU A 60 2.92 0.15 9.37
CA LEU A 60 2.44 0.49 8.04
C LEU A 60 3.06 -0.43 6.96
N PHE A 61 4.37 -0.62 6.98
CA PHE A 61 5.06 -1.50 6.03
C PHE A 61 4.74 -2.98 6.25
N LYS A 62 4.55 -3.43 7.50
CA LYS A 62 4.04 -4.78 7.79
C LYS A 62 2.64 -4.98 7.24
N ALA A 63 1.76 -4.00 7.38
CA ALA A 63 0.40 -4.05 6.83
C ALA A 63 0.43 -4.08 5.29
N LEU A 64 1.31 -3.29 4.66
CA LEU A 64 1.53 -3.32 3.22
C LEU A 64 1.92 -4.71 2.74
N GLY A 65 2.91 -5.35 3.38
CA GLY A 65 3.37 -6.69 3.03
C GLY A 65 2.26 -7.74 3.13
N ARG A 66 1.43 -7.70 4.19
CA ARG A 66 0.28 -8.60 4.33
C ARG A 66 -0.80 -8.37 3.28
N ALA A 67 -1.06 -7.11 2.93
CA ALA A 67 -2.03 -6.76 1.90
C ALA A 67 -1.55 -7.24 0.51
N LEU A 68 -0.26 -7.09 0.21
CA LEU A 68 0.35 -7.61 -1.02
C LEU A 68 0.24 -9.13 -1.07
N ASP A 69 0.68 -9.84 -0.02
CA ASP A 69 0.59 -11.31 0.03
C ASP A 69 -0.85 -11.81 -0.20
N THR A 70 -1.84 -11.10 0.34
CA THR A 70 -3.25 -11.46 0.11
C THR A 70 -3.68 -11.20 -1.33
N ALA A 71 -3.31 -10.04 -1.89
CA ALA A 71 -3.75 -9.61 -3.21
C ALA A 71 -3.05 -10.34 -4.36
N THR A 72 -1.86 -10.91 -4.13
CA THR A 72 -1.07 -11.63 -5.16
C THR A 72 -1.25 -13.14 -5.11
N ARG A 73 -2.02 -13.69 -4.15
CA ARG A 73 -2.32 -15.12 -4.09
C ARG A 73 -3.18 -15.54 -5.28
N ILE A 74 -2.85 -16.70 -5.83
CA ILE A 74 -3.70 -17.37 -6.82
C ILE A 74 -4.98 -17.82 -6.11
N ASP A 75 -6.14 -17.39 -6.63
CA ASP A 75 -7.44 -17.84 -6.15
C ASP A 75 -7.98 -18.94 -7.08
N GLU A 76 -8.03 -20.16 -6.57
CA GLU A 76 -8.48 -21.34 -7.31
C GLU A 76 -9.93 -21.22 -7.80
N ARG A 77 -10.76 -20.37 -7.16
CA ARG A 77 -12.18 -20.19 -7.52
C ARG A 77 -12.38 -19.46 -8.85
N ILE A 78 -11.39 -18.69 -9.27
CA ILE A 78 -11.38 -17.90 -10.51
C ILE A 78 -10.19 -18.30 -11.40
N SER A 79 -9.71 -19.54 -11.24
CA SER A 79 -8.51 -20.03 -11.92
C SER A 79 -8.61 -19.88 -13.43
N GLY A 80 -7.69 -19.11 -14.02
CA GLY A 80 -7.62 -18.85 -15.45
C GLY A 80 -8.51 -17.70 -15.94
N GLU A 81 -9.30 -17.10 -15.06
CA GLU A 81 -10.13 -15.93 -15.35
C GLU A 81 -9.44 -14.66 -14.87
N LEU A 82 -9.63 -13.57 -15.63
CA LEU A 82 -9.17 -12.25 -15.21
C LEU A 82 -10.15 -11.68 -14.18
N PRO A 83 -9.71 -11.24 -12.98
CA PRO A 83 -10.59 -10.69 -11.95
C PRO A 83 -11.03 -9.24 -12.27
N SER A 84 -11.67 -9.04 -13.42
CA SER A 84 -12.16 -7.76 -13.91
C SER A 84 -13.39 -7.97 -14.78
N THR A 85 -14.50 -7.30 -14.47
CA THR A 85 -15.72 -7.34 -15.30
C THR A 85 -15.55 -6.67 -16.66
N LYS A 86 -14.44 -5.96 -16.87
CA LYS A 86 -14.07 -5.36 -18.16
C LYS A 86 -13.22 -6.30 -19.02
N GLU A 87 -12.89 -7.48 -18.51
CA GLU A 87 -11.98 -8.46 -19.15
C GLU A 87 -10.61 -7.88 -19.50
N LEU A 88 -10.24 -6.77 -18.84
CA LEU A 88 -8.99 -6.05 -19.05
C LEU A 88 -8.42 -5.54 -17.72
N LEU A 89 -7.12 -5.73 -17.54
CA LEU A 89 -6.26 -5.13 -16.53
C LEU A 89 -4.94 -4.77 -17.23
N GLU A 90 -4.69 -3.48 -17.43
CA GLU A 90 -3.50 -3.00 -18.13
C GLU A 90 -2.35 -2.75 -17.14
N GLY A 91 -1.24 -3.46 -17.34
CA GLY A 91 0.03 -3.27 -16.65
C GLY A 91 0.96 -2.30 -17.35
#